data_AF-A0A348YCP7-F1
#
_entry.id   AF-A0A348YCP7-F1
#
_cell.length_a   1.000
_cell.length_b   1.000
_cell.length_c   1.000
_cell.angle_alpha   90.00
_cell.angle_beta   90.00
_cell.angle_gamma   90.00
#
_symmetry.space_group_name_H-M   'P 1'
#
loop_
_entity.id
_entity.type
_entity.pdbx_description
1 polymer ?
#
loop_
_entity_poly.entity_id
_entity_poly.type
_entity_poly.pdbx_seq_one_letter_code
_entity_poly.pdbx_strand_id
1 'polypeptide(L)'
;MSASDNNNALEQNFAPLKNDRLLRALRFEPIDTTPVWMMRQAGRYLPEYKATRAEAGDFMSLCKDTARATEVTLQPLRRYDLDAAILFSDILTIPDAMGLGLYFEAGEGPKFKHPIRQQADLDRLPVLDVNDSLDYVMRAVTSIRTALNGQVPLFGFSGSPWTLATYMIEGGSSKDYRYTKGFLYSNPEFLHQLLDKLATSVIDYLDAQVVAGAQILQIFDSWGGALGHRQFIDFSHAYNKRIVAELKVR
;
A
#
# COMPACT_ATOMS: atom_id res chain seq x y z
N MET A 1 -35.47 26.96 14.53
CA MET A 1 -34.87 27.38 13.25
C MET A 1 -33.57 26.62 13.10
N SER A 2 -33.53 25.74 12.11
CA SER A 2 -32.47 24.76 11.83
C SER A 2 -31.17 25.43 11.42
N ALA A 3 -30.08 25.14 12.13
CA ALA A 3 -28.75 25.32 11.59
C ALA A 3 -28.49 24.14 10.65
N SER A 4 -28.39 24.46 9.37
CA SER A 4 -28.14 23.56 8.25
C SER A 4 -26.81 22.83 8.42
N ASP A 5 -26.90 21.50 8.37
CA ASP A 5 -25.80 20.58 8.11
C ASP A 5 -25.12 20.94 6.78
N ASN A 6 -23.96 21.59 6.86
CA ASN A 6 -23.02 21.68 5.75
C ASN A 6 -22.02 20.53 5.88
N ASN A 7 -22.47 19.30 5.65
CA ASN A 7 -21.59 18.15 5.46
C ASN A 7 -21.64 17.75 3.98
N ASN A 8 -21.15 18.64 3.13
CA ASN A 8 -21.06 18.43 1.69
C ASN A 8 -19.68 17.82 1.37
N ALA A 9 -19.42 16.63 1.91
CA ALA A 9 -18.38 15.79 1.34
C ALA A 9 -18.88 15.39 -0.05
N LEU A 10 -18.21 15.87 -1.10
CA LEU A 10 -18.50 15.51 -2.49
C LEU A 10 -18.62 13.98 -2.56
N GLU A 11 -19.86 13.45 -2.71
CA GLU A 11 -20.06 12.06 -3.09
C GLU A 11 -19.34 11.89 -4.44
N GLN A 12 -18.16 11.27 -4.41
CA GLN A 12 -17.39 11.01 -5.61
C GLN A 12 -18.20 10.02 -6.47
N ASN A 13 -18.91 10.56 -7.44
CA ASN A 13 -19.79 9.79 -8.30
C ASN A 13 -18.96 9.08 -9.39
N PHE A 14 -18.33 7.96 -9.01
CA PHE A 14 -17.61 7.12 -9.94
C PHE A 14 -18.55 6.37 -10.87
N ALA A 15 -18.13 6.18 -12.12
CA ALA A 15 -18.89 5.39 -13.08
C ALA A 15 -19.18 3.97 -12.55
N PRO A 16 -20.38 3.41 -12.85
CA PRO A 16 -20.74 2.07 -12.43
C PRO A 16 -19.79 1.04 -13.03
N LEU A 17 -19.46 0.03 -12.23
CA LEU A 17 -18.53 -1.02 -12.63
C LEU A 17 -19.17 -1.92 -13.71
N LYS A 18 -18.41 -2.18 -14.78
CA LYS A 18 -18.82 -2.96 -15.97
C LYS A 18 -18.33 -4.40 -15.91
N ASN A 19 -17.10 -4.62 -15.42
CA ASN A 19 -16.56 -5.95 -15.11
C ASN A 19 -16.32 -6.05 -13.60
N ASP A 20 -17.10 -6.88 -12.93
CA ASP A 20 -17.03 -7.15 -11.49
C ASP A 20 -16.59 -8.58 -11.15
N ARG A 21 -16.11 -9.36 -12.14
CA ARG A 21 -15.75 -10.78 -11.98
C ARG A 21 -14.82 -11.01 -10.79
N LEU A 22 -13.79 -10.17 -10.63
CA LEU A 22 -12.85 -10.32 -9.53
C LEU A 22 -13.50 -10.08 -8.16
N LEU A 23 -14.41 -9.11 -8.04
CA LEU A 23 -15.13 -8.85 -6.80
C LEU A 23 -16.03 -10.04 -6.43
N ARG A 24 -16.75 -10.60 -7.40
CA ARG A 24 -17.59 -11.79 -7.25
C ARG A 24 -16.76 -13.00 -6.84
N ALA A 25 -15.63 -13.23 -7.51
CA ALA A 25 -14.72 -14.33 -7.22
C ALA A 25 -14.19 -14.26 -5.77
N LEU A 26 -13.78 -13.08 -5.30
CA LEU A 26 -13.30 -12.87 -3.92
C LEU A 26 -14.40 -13.08 -2.86
N ARG A 27 -15.67 -13.02 -3.25
CA ARG A 27 -16.84 -13.30 -2.40
C ARG A 27 -17.39 -14.71 -2.56
N PHE A 28 -16.72 -15.56 -3.34
CA PHE A 28 -17.17 -16.91 -3.68
C PHE A 28 -18.54 -16.95 -4.39
N GLU A 29 -18.86 -15.91 -5.16
CA GLU A 29 -20.06 -15.85 -5.99
C GLU A 29 -19.83 -16.50 -7.37
N PRO A 30 -20.88 -17.00 -8.06
CA PRO A 30 -20.73 -17.57 -9.40
C PRO A 30 -20.17 -16.58 -10.42
N ILE A 31 -19.32 -17.05 -11.33
CA ILE A 31 -18.68 -16.26 -12.40
C ILE A 31 -18.68 -17.05 -13.70
N ASP A 32 -18.66 -16.35 -14.83
CA ASP A 32 -18.64 -16.93 -16.17
C ASP A 32 -17.25 -17.44 -16.60
N THR A 33 -16.19 -16.81 -16.09
CA THR A 33 -14.80 -17.24 -16.27
C THR A 33 -13.93 -16.78 -15.10
N THR A 34 -12.79 -17.45 -14.89
CA THR A 34 -11.84 -17.08 -13.84
C THR A 34 -11.18 -15.72 -14.15
N PRO A 35 -11.27 -14.72 -13.26
CA PRO A 35 -10.65 -13.42 -13.46
C PRO A 35 -9.13 -13.49 -13.31
N VAL A 36 -8.40 -12.67 -14.06
CA VAL A 36 -6.94 -12.60 -14.02
C VAL A 36 -6.41 -11.17 -13.88
N TRP A 37 -5.40 -11.00 -13.05
CA TRP A 37 -4.55 -9.81 -12.97
C TRP A 37 -3.14 -10.25 -12.61
N MET A 38 -2.14 -9.36 -12.76
CA MET A 38 -0.75 -9.72 -12.50
C MET A 38 -0.09 -8.76 -11.50
N MET A 39 0.56 -9.32 -10.48
CA MET A 39 1.45 -8.54 -9.61
C MET A 39 2.53 -7.86 -10.46
N ARG A 40 2.75 -6.56 -10.23
CA ARG A 40 3.65 -5.72 -11.04
C ARG A 40 3.25 -5.65 -12.53
N GLN A 41 1.95 -5.72 -12.84
CA GLN A 41 1.45 -5.51 -14.21
C GLN A 41 1.90 -4.18 -14.82
N ALA A 42 2.00 -3.11 -14.02
CA ALA A 42 2.67 -1.88 -14.39
C ALA A 42 4.15 -2.00 -14.04
N GLY A 43 5.02 -2.24 -15.02
CA GLY A 43 6.42 -2.49 -14.74
C GLY A 43 7.35 -2.53 -15.94
N ARG A 44 8.64 -2.70 -15.67
CA ARG A 44 9.76 -2.59 -16.64
C ARG A 44 9.71 -3.57 -17.82
N TYR A 45 8.84 -4.57 -17.80
CA TYR A 45 8.63 -5.44 -18.96
C TYR A 45 7.85 -4.75 -20.08
N LEU A 46 7.12 -3.66 -19.77
CA LEU A 46 6.47 -2.79 -20.74
C LEU A 46 7.44 -1.69 -21.21
N PRO A 47 7.69 -1.56 -22.52
CA PRO A 47 8.50 -0.46 -23.07
C PRO A 47 7.98 0.93 -22.71
N GLU A 48 6.67 1.15 -22.77
CA GLU A 48 6.00 2.41 -22.43
C GLU A 48 6.16 2.79 -20.96
N TYR A 49 6.17 1.80 -20.06
CA TYR A 49 6.47 2.04 -18.65
C TYR A 49 7.89 2.57 -18.46
N LYS A 50 8.86 1.99 -19.18
CA LYS A 50 10.26 2.46 -19.13
C LYS A 50 10.38 3.90 -19.63
N ALA A 51 9.64 4.26 -20.68
CA ALA A 51 9.61 5.62 -21.21
C ALA A 51 9.06 6.62 -20.17
N THR A 52 7.86 6.36 -19.62
CA THR A 52 7.25 7.22 -18.59
C THR A 52 8.14 7.34 -17.35
N ARG A 53 8.79 6.24 -16.93
CA ARG A 53 9.72 6.24 -15.81
C ARG A 53 10.98 7.08 -16.08
N ALA A 54 11.50 7.07 -17.31
CA ALA A 54 12.66 7.87 -17.67
C ALA A 54 12.36 9.38 -17.61
N GLU A 55 11.14 9.79 -17.98
CA GLU A 55 10.69 11.18 -17.88
C GLU A 55 10.48 11.66 -16.43
N ALA A 56 10.10 10.75 -15.52
CA ALA A 56 9.91 11.07 -14.11
C ALA A 56 11.23 11.16 -13.32
N GLY A 57 12.35 10.69 -13.89
CA GLY A 57 13.66 10.66 -13.26
C GLY A 57 13.82 9.50 -12.26
N ASP A 58 13.11 9.57 -11.14
CA ASP A 58 13.16 8.54 -10.09
C ASP A 58 11.78 7.92 -9.78
N PHE A 59 11.80 6.81 -9.05
CA PHE A 59 10.60 6.02 -8.78
C PHE A 59 9.64 6.73 -7.82
N MET A 60 10.13 7.47 -6.83
CA MET A 60 9.26 8.20 -5.90
C MET A 60 8.66 9.43 -6.57
N SER A 61 9.41 10.11 -7.43
CA SER A 61 8.89 11.18 -8.29
C SER A 61 7.75 10.67 -9.18
N LEU A 62 7.88 9.46 -9.73
CA LEU A 62 6.79 8.81 -10.49
C LEU A 62 5.57 8.50 -9.61
N CYS A 63 5.77 8.02 -8.38
CA CYS A 63 4.66 7.71 -7.46
C CYS A 63 3.94 8.97 -6.95
N LYS A 64 4.66 10.08 -6.76
CA LYS A 64 4.12 11.36 -6.26
C LYS A 64 3.44 12.20 -7.36
N ASP A 65 3.64 11.86 -8.63
CA ASP A 65 2.96 12.47 -9.78
C ASP A 65 1.65 11.74 -10.11
N THR A 66 0.52 12.34 -9.77
CA THR A 66 -0.81 11.78 -9.99
C THR A 66 -1.08 11.40 -11.45
N ALA A 67 -0.67 12.24 -12.41
CA ALA A 67 -0.93 12.00 -13.83
C ALA A 67 -0.11 10.82 -14.34
N ARG A 68 1.18 10.77 -13.98
CA ARG A 68 2.05 9.67 -14.40
C ARG A 68 1.72 8.36 -13.69
N ALA A 69 1.40 8.39 -12.39
CA ALA A 69 0.94 7.21 -11.65
C ALA A 69 -0.37 6.65 -12.26
N THR A 70 -1.28 7.53 -12.69
CA THR A 70 -2.49 7.15 -13.42
C THR A 70 -2.13 6.48 -14.75
N GLU A 71 -1.30 7.14 -15.56
CA GLU A 71 -0.89 6.63 -16.86
C GLU A 71 -0.26 5.22 -16.77
N VAL A 72 0.75 5.03 -15.91
CA VAL A 72 1.41 3.72 -15.80
C VAL A 72 0.50 2.63 -15.26
N THR A 73 -0.52 2.98 -14.45
CA THR A 73 -1.54 2.02 -13.98
C THR A 73 -2.42 1.53 -15.13
N LEU A 74 -2.72 2.38 -16.12
CA LEU A 74 -3.59 2.06 -17.25
C LEU A 74 -2.87 1.34 -18.39
N GLN A 75 -1.55 1.52 -18.54
CA GLN A 75 -0.76 0.90 -19.61
C GLN A 75 -1.02 -0.61 -19.81
N PRO A 76 -1.06 -1.46 -18.76
CA PRO A 76 -1.28 -2.90 -18.93
C PRO A 76 -2.67 -3.23 -19.49
N LEU A 77 -3.68 -2.45 -19.11
CA LEU A 77 -5.07 -2.63 -19.57
C LEU A 77 -5.28 -2.26 -21.04
N ARG A 78 -4.34 -1.53 -21.65
CA ARG A 78 -4.35 -1.26 -23.09
C ARG A 78 -3.76 -2.40 -23.91
N ARG A 79 -3.05 -3.35 -23.26
CA ARG A 79 -2.42 -4.51 -23.91
C ARG A 79 -3.16 -5.81 -23.66
N TYR A 80 -3.75 -5.93 -22.48
CA TYR A 80 -4.30 -7.18 -21.99
C TYR A 80 -5.67 -6.92 -21.35
N ASP A 81 -6.61 -7.83 -21.60
CA ASP A 81 -7.94 -7.83 -20.99
C ASP A 81 -7.87 -8.38 -19.54
N LEU A 82 -7.17 -7.67 -18.66
CA LEU A 82 -7.10 -8.01 -17.23
C LEU A 82 -8.40 -7.64 -16.53
N ASP A 83 -8.76 -8.36 -15.48
CA ASP A 83 -9.98 -8.16 -14.70
C ASP A 83 -9.80 -7.20 -13.51
N ALA A 84 -8.63 -6.59 -13.36
CA ALA A 84 -8.38 -5.55 -12.36
C ALA A 84 -7.19 -4.63 -12.72
N ALA A 85 -7.26 -3.41 -12.20
CA ALA A 85 -6.13 -2.50 -12.08
C ALA A 85 -5.59 -2.56 -10.64
N ILE A 86 -4.32 -2.26 -10.46
CA ILE A 86 -3.74 -2.02 -9.14
C ILE A 86 -3.04 -0.66 -9.15
N LEU A 87 -3.30 0.13 -8.12
CA LEU A 87 -2.64 1.42 -7.88
C LEU A 87 -1.13 1.29 -8.12
N PHE A 88 -0.56 2.19 -8.92
CA PHE A 88 0.89 2.34 -8.97
C PHE A 88 1.38 3.17 -7.79
N SER A 89 1.97 2.50 -6.80
CA SER A 89 2.57 3.10 -5.60
C SER A 89 3.64 2.15 -5.04
N ASP A 90 4.05 2.37 -3.79
CA ASP A 90 4.99 1.50 -3.06
C ASP A 90 4.52 1.22 -1.63
N ILE A 91 4.89 0.06 -1.09
CA ILE A 91 4.57 -0.29 0.31
C ILE A 91 5.32 0.62 1.30
N LEU A 92 6.45 1.21 0.90
CA LEU A 92 7.30 2.03 1.75
C LEU A 92 6.85 3.49 1.85
N THR A 93 5.69 3.83 1.30
CA THR A 93 5.10 5.17 1.41
C THR A 93 4.79 5.57 2.85
N ILE A 94 4.27 4.65 3.68
CA ILE A 94 4.04 4.88 5.12
C ILE A 94 5.37 5.16 5.85
N PRO A 95 6.41 4.30 5.76
CA PRO A 95 7.74 4.62 6.29
C PRO A 95 8.36 5.92 5.77
N ASP A 96 8.18 6.28 4.49
CA ASP A 96 8.65 7.56 3.94
C ASP A 96 7.97 8.75 4.62
N ALA A 97 6.63 8.68 4.77
CA ALA A 97 5.83 9.68 5.48
C ALA A 97 6.19 9.79 6.97
N MET A 98 6.70 8.70 7.57
CA MET A 98 7.23 8.73 8.94
C MET A 98 8.62 9.39 9.05
N GLY A 99 9.20 9.89 7.96
CA GLY A 99 10.42 10.68 7.97
C GLY A 99 11.71 9.86 7.97
N LEU A 100 11.67 8.57 7.60
CA LEU A 100 12.88 7.72 7.58
C LEU A 100 13.83 8.02 6.41
N GLY A 101 13.40 8.87 5.47
CA GLY A 101 14.18 9.30 4.32
C GLY A 101 14.38 8.17 3.32
N LEU A 102 13.30 7.71 2.69
CA LEU A 102 13.34 6.66 1.67
C LEU A 102 14.12 7.15 0.44
N TYR A 103 15.00 6.30 -0.09
CA TYR A 103 15.64 6.52 -1.37
C TYR A 103 15.84 5.21 -2.12
N PHE A 104 15.95 5.29 -3.44
CA PHE A 104 16.15 4.14 -4.31
C PHE A 104 17.53 4.25 -4.96
N GLU A 105 18.40 3.30 -4.63
CA GLU A 105 19.72 3.21 -5.24
C GLU A 105 19.68 2.28 -6.46
N ALA A 106 20.34 2.69 -7.54
CA ALA A 106 20.29 1.99 -8.81
C ALA A 106 20.88 0.57 -8.66
N GLY A 107 20.03 -0.45 -8.80
CA GLY A 107 20.41 -1.86 -8.70
C GLY A 107 20.34 -2.45 -7.28
N GLU A 108 20.24 -1.63 -6.23
CA GLU A 108 20.26 -2.11 -4.84
C GLU A 108 18.88 -2.09 -4.14
N GLY A 109 17.90 -1.39 -4.72
CA GLY A 109 16.54 -1.33 -4.19
C GLY A 109 16.34 -0.20 -3.18
N PRO A 110 15.24 -0.24 -2.40
CA PRO A 110 14.92 0.81 -1.44
C PRO A 110 15.82 0.76 -0.21
N LYS A 111 16.20 1.94 0.28
CA LYS A 111 16.97 2.15 1.51
C LYS A 111 16.42 3.31 2.33
N PHE A 112 16.69 3.31 3.64
CA PHE A 112 16.35 4.40 4.55
C PHE A 112 17.60 5.08 5.11
N LYS A 113 17.57 6.40 5.19
CA LYS A 113 18.65 7.20 5.82
C LYS A 113 18.65 7.06 7.34
N HIS A 114 17.47 6.85 7.93
CA HIS A 114 17.29 6.80 9.37
C HIS A 114 16.63 5.48 9.78
N PRO A 115 17.33 4.33 9.68
CA PRO A 115 16.78 3.07 10.14
C PRO A 115 16.55 3.07 11.65
N ILE A 116 15.56 2.31 12.11
CA ILE A 116 15.20 2.21 13.51
C ILE A 116 16.13 1.19 14.21
N ARG A 117 16.90 1.65 15.20
CA ARG A 117 17.92 0.85 15.90
C ARG A 117 17.80 0.89 17.43
N GLN A 118 16.95 1.73 17.98
CA GLN A 118 16.77 1.89 19.43
C GLN A 118 15.43 2.55 19.75
N GLN A 119 15.02 2.52 21.01
CA GLN A 119 13.75 3.10 21.48
C GLN A 119 13.59 4.57 21.07
N ALA A 120 14.64 5.38 21.19
CA ALA A 120 14.62 6.79 20.81
C ALA A 120 14.30 7.03 19.33
N ASP A 121 14.57 6.07 18.44
CA ASP A 121 14.21 6.19 17.02
C ASP A 121 12.73 5.93 16.79
N LEU A 122 12.15 4.97 17.53
CA LEU A 122 10.71 4.67 17.53
C LEU A 122 9.91 5.85 18.10
N ASP A 123 10.37 6.40 19.23
CA ASP A 123 9.69 7.50 19.93
C ASP A 123 9.62 8.77 19.07
N ARG A 124 10.56 8.94 18.13
CA ARG A 124 10.59 10.07 17.17
C ARG A 124 9.64 9.89 16.00
N LEU A 125 9.09 8.71 15.77
CA LEU A 125 8.16 8.50 14.67
C LEU A 125 6.91 9.36 14.88
N PRO A 126 6.46 10.12 13.86
CA PRO A 126 5.23 10.89 13.99
C PRO A 126 4.01 9.97 14.07
N VAL A 127 2.91 10.50 14.58
CA VAL A 127 1.58 9.98 14.26
C VAL A 127 1.22 10.55 12.89
N LEU A 128 0.87 9.69 11.93
CA LEU A 128 0.57 10.13 10.58
C LEU A 128 -0.86 10.64 10.49
N ASP A 129 -1.04 11.83 9.90
CA ASP A 129 -2.28 12.18 9.24
C ASP A 129 -2.18 11.75 7.77
N VAL A 130 -2.89 10.67 7.43
CA VAL A 130 -2.85 10.07 6.09
C VAL A 130 -3.41 11.00 5.02
N ASN A 131 -4.33 11.89 5.38
CA ASN A 131 -4.95 12.83 4.45
C ASN A 131 -4.03 14.00 4.10
N ASP A 132 -2.98 14.23 4.87
CA ASP A 132 -1.96 15.25 4.58
C ASP A 132 -0.70 14.60 4.01
N SER A 133 -0.07 13.70 4.76
CA SER A 133 1.25 13.16 4.43
C SER A 133 1.24 12.20 3.23
N LEU A 134 0.08 11.60 2.92
CA LEU A 134 -0.08 10.60 1.86
C LEU A 134 -1.18 10.98 0.84
N ASP A 135 -1.60 12.25 0.81
CA ASP A 135 -2.62 12.76 -0.11
C ASP A 135 -2.32 12.44 -1.59
N TYR A 136 -1.05 12.49 -2.00
CA TYR A 136 -0.66 12.17 -3.38
C TYR A 136 -1.11 10.76 -3.81
N VAL A 137 -1.17 9.81 -2.88
CA VAL A 137 -1.69 8.46 -3.13
C VAL A 137 -3.20 8.52 -3.34
N MET A 138 -3.92 9.23 -2.48
CA MET A 138 -5.39 9.34 -2.54
C MET A 138 -5.83 10.04 -3.83
N ARG A 139 -5.11 11.08 -4.24
CA ARG A 139 -5.29 11.73 -5.54
C ARG A 139 -5.03 10.77 -6.70
N ALA A 140 -4.00 9.93 -6.62
CA ALA A 140 -3.74 8.90 -7.63
C ALA A 140 -4.87 7.86 -7.69
N VAL A 141 -5.36 7.36 -6.56
CA VAL A 141 -6.51 6.43 -6.51
C VAL A 141 -7.74 7.05 -7.17
N THR A 142 -8.10 8.27 -6.78
CA THR A 142 -9.26 8.99 -7.35
C THR A 142 -9.11 9.19 -8.86
N SER A 143 -7.92 9.61 -9.31
CA SER A 143 -7.60 9.83 -10.72
C SER A 143 -7.67 8.54 -11.54
N ILE A 144 -7.08 7.45 -11.03
CA ILE A 144 -7.14 6.12 -11.68
C ILE A 144 -8.57 5.63 -11.74
N ARG A 145 -9.32 5.69 -10.63
CA ARG A 145 -10.71 5.22 -10.59
C ARG A 145 -11.60 5.98 -11.58
N THR A 146 -11.38 7.28 -11.72
CA THR A 146 -12.05 8.12 -12.72
C THR A 146 -11.67 7.69 -14.13
N ALA A 147 -10.37 7.53 -14.41
CA ALA A 147 -9.86 7.19 -15.74
C ALA A 147 -10.26 5.77 -16.19
N LEU A 148 -10.41 4.82 -15.25
CA LEU A 148 -10.94 3.48 -15.53
C LEU A 148 -12.39 3.52 -16.02
N ASN A 149 -13.17 4.55 -15.66
CA ASN A 149 -14.55 4.74 -16.09
C ASN A 149 -15.40 3.44 -15.99
N GLY A 150 -15.25 2.76 -14.85
CA GLY A 150 -15.94 1.52 -14.53
C GLY A 150 -15.47 0.28 -15.30
N GLN A 151 -14.36 0.33 -16.06
CA GLN A 151 -13.90 -0.82 -16.86
C GLN A 151 -13.64 -2.06 -16.00
N VAL A 152 -12.85 -1.92 -14.93
CA VAL A 152 -12.45 -2.99 -14.00
C VAL A 152 -12.26 -2.43 -12.59
N PRO A 153 -12.32 -3.25 -11.52
CA PRO A 153 -12.05 -2.79 -10.17
C PRO A 153 -10.60 -2.32 -9.99
N LEU A 154 -10.42 -1.38 -9.07
CA LEU A 154 -9.10 -0.89 -8.63
C LEU A 154 -8.69 -1.48 -7.28
N PHE A 155 -7.53 -2.11 -7.21
CA PHE A 155 -6.85 -2.42 -5.96
C PHE A 155 -6.19 -1.18 -5.36
N GLY A 156 -6.50 -0.91 -4.10
CA GLY A 156 -5.61 -0.24 -3.16
C GLY A 156 -4.73 -1.27 -2.44
N PHE A 157 -3.63 -0.84 -1.85
CA PHE A 157 -2.76 -1.77 -1.13
C PHE A 157 -1.86 -1.10 -0.08
N SER A 158 -1.28 -1.94 0.78
CA SER A 158 -0.23 -1.57 1.72
C SER A 158 0.70 -2.76 2.02
N GLY A 159 1.85 -2.50 2.64
CA GLY A 159 2.64 -3.55 3.27
C GLY A 159 2.03 -3.99 4.60
N SER A 160 2.28 -5.24 5.02
CA SER A 160 1.94 -5.66 6.38
C SER A 160 2.79 -4.92 7.42
N PRO A 161 2.30 -4.73 8.66
CA PRO A 161 3.10 -4.14 9.73
C PRO A 161 4.46 -4.82 9.92
N TRP A 162 4.49 -6.16 9.86
CA TRP A 162 5.75 -6.92 9.94
C TRP A 162 6.72 -6.59 8.80
N THR A 163 6.23 -6.60 7.56
CA THR A 163 7.04 -6.32 6.38
C THR A 163 7.58 -4.89 6.42
N LEU A 164 6.75 -3.92 6.80
CA LEU A 164 7.15 -2.52 6.95
C LEU A 164 8.18 -2.35 8.07
N ALA A 165 7.92 -2.90 9.26
CA ALA A 165 8.85 -2.85 10.39
C ALA A 165 10.22 -3.43 10.02
N THR A 166 10.23 -4.54 9.27
CA THR A 166 11.47 -5.16 8.78
C THR A 166 12.27 -4.18 7.92
N TYR A 167 11.63 -3.51 6.95
CA TYR A 167 12.32 -2.50 6.14
C TYR A 167 12.83 -1.31 6.97
N MET A 168 12.01 -0.84 7.93
CA MET A 168 12.35 0.29 8.80
C MET A 168 13.53 -0.02 9.73
N ILE A 169 13.62 -1.25 10.24
CA ILE A 169 14.68 -1.69 11.14
C ILE A 169 15.95 -2.04 10.34
N GLU A 170 15.82 -2.84 9.28
CA GLU A 170 16.98 -3.24 8.48
C GLU A 170 17.60 -2.05 7.74
N GLY A 171 16.78 -1.06 7.38
CA GLY A 171 17.16 0.09 6.56
C GLY A 171 17.10 -0.18 5.06
N GLY A 172 16.49 -1.29 4.64
CA GLY A 172 16.40 -1.75 3.26
C GLY A 172 16.04 -3.23 3.17
N SER A 173 16.27 -3.83 1.99
CA SER A 173 16.08 -5.28 1.84
C SER A 173 17.15 -6.05 2.61
N SER A 174 16.76 -7.15 3.27
CA SER A 174 17.66 -7.99 4.06
C SER A 174 17.42 -9.46 3.74
N LYS A 175 18.50 -10.26 3.69
CA LYS A 175 18.42 -11.70 3.42
C LYS A 175 18.29 -12.52 4.69
N ASP A 176 18.89 -12.05 5.78
CA ASP A 176 18.96 -12.74 7.07
C ASP A 176 18.07 -12.09 8.14
N TYR A 177 17.62 -10.85 7.91
CA TYR A 177 16.78 -10.06 8.83
C TYR A 177 17.46 -9.90 10.19
N ARG A 178 18.80 -9.76 10.19
CA ARG A 178 19.64 -9.83 11.38
C ARG A 178 19.15 -8.92 12.50
N TYR A 179 18.79 -7.69 12.19
CA TYR A 179 18.45 -6.69 13.20
C TYR A 179 17.01 -6.84 13.68
N THR A 180 16.09 -7.08 12.74
CA THR A 180 14.67 -7.30 13.02
C THR A 180 14.48 -8.54 13.89
N LYS A 181 15.15 -9.65 13.53
CA LYS A 181 15.17 -10.86 14.36
C LYS A 181 15.93 -10.67 15.67
N GLY A 182 16.95 -9.82 15.68
CA GLY A 182 17.61 -9.37 16.90
C GLY A 182 16.60 -8.83 17.91
N PHE A 183 15.82 -7.81 17.51
CA PHE A 183 14.76 -7.27 18.36
C PHE A 183 13.70 -8.29 18.72
N LEU A 184 13.26 -9.12 17.76
CA LEU A 184 12.25 -10.14 18.01
C LEU A 184 12.62 -11.08 19.17
N TYR A 185 13.91 -11.40 19.36
CA TYR A 185 14.35 -12.28 20.44
C TYR A 185 14.88 -11.54 21.67
N SER A 186 15.44 -10.33 21.54
CA SER A 186 16.04 -9.61 22.66
C SER A 186 15.13 -8.58 23.31
N ASN A 187 14.15 -8.05 22.57
CA ASN A 187 13.24 -7.00 23.01
C ASN A 187 11.91 -7.06 22.20
N PRO A 188 11.09 -8.10 22.43
CA PRO A 188 9.83 -8.27 21.71
C PRO A 188 8.82 -7.14 21.98
N GLU A 189 8.86 -6.52 23.14
CA GLU A 189 7.98 -5.39 23.50
C GLU A 189 8.21 -4.19 22.59
N PHE A 190 9.48 -3.86 22.29
CA PHE A 190 9.84 -2.82 21.32
C PHE A 190 9.22 -3.10 19.95
N LEU A 191 9.28 -4.36 19.51
CA LEU A 191 8.75 -4.75 18.21
C LEU A 191 7.22 -4.65 18.18
N HIS A 192 6.56 -5.07 19.27
CA HIS A 192 5.12 -4.91 19.40
C HIS A 192 4.67 -3.44 19.38
N GLN A 193 5.41 -2.52 20.00
CA GLN A 193 5.12 -1.08 19.92
C GLN A 193 5.19 -0.56 18.49
N LEU A 194 6.24 -0.93 17.74
CA LEU A 194 6.40 -0.51 16.34
C LEU A 194 5.29 -1.10 15.46
N LEU A 195 5.00 -2.38 15.62
CA LEU A 195 3.96 -3.08 14.86
C LEU A 195 2.57 -2.52 15.13
N ASP A 196 2.28 -2.13 16.38
CA ASP A 196 1.00 -1.52 16.76
C ASP A 196 0.80 -0.14 16.11
N LYS A 197 1.85 0.68 16.13
CA LYS A 197 1.88 1.96 15.45
C LYS A 197 1.67 1.81 13.94
N LEU A 198 2.38 0.86 13.33
CA LEU A 198 2.24 0.56 11.89
C LEU A 198 0.86 -0.01 11.55
N ALA A 199 0.28 -0.88 12.38
CA ALA A 199 -1.06 -1.41 12.14
C ALA A 199 -2.09 -0.29 12.10
N THR A 200 -2.03 0.65 13.06
CA THR A 200 -2.89 1.84 13.09
C THR A 200 -2.71 2.68 11.82
N SER A 201 -1.47 2.99 11.43
CA SER A 201 -1.21 3.74 10.19
C SER A 201 -1.67 3.02 8.93
N VAL A 202 -1.54 1.68 8.87
CA VAL A 202 -2.01 0.87 7.74
C VAL A 202 -3.53 0.86 7.66
N ILE A 203 -4.24 0.81 8.79
CA ILE A 203 -5.70 0.91 8.84
C ILE A 203 -6.16 2.24 8.25
N ASP A 204 -5.65 3.36 8.78
CA ASP A 204 -6.06 4.68 8.33
C ASP A 204 -5.71 4.90 6.84
N TYR A 205 -4.55 4.40 6.40
CA TYR A 205 -4.10 4.50 5.02
C TYR A 205 -4.95 3.68 4.04
N LEU A 206 -5.34 2.46 4.42
CA LEU A 206 -6.19 1.60 3.59
C LEU A 206 -7.63 2.11 3.55
N ASP A 207 -8.14 2.62 4.67
CA ASP A 207 -9.44 3.26 4.79
C ASP A 207 -9.53 4.50 3.87
N ALA A 208 -8.52 5.38 3.93
CA ALA A 208 -8.42 6.52 3.03
C ALA A 208 -8.40 6.13 1.54
N GLN A 209 -7.75 5.00 1.19
CA GLN A 209 -7.78 4.49 -0.18
C GLN A 209 -9.18 4.01 -0.59
N VAL A 210 -9.96 3.42 0.31
CA VAL A 210 -11.37 3.05 0.04
C VAL A 210 -12.18 4.31 -0.24
N VAL A 211 -12.07 5.33 0.62
CA VAL A 211 -12.75 6.62 0.45
C VAL A 211 -12.37 7.27 -0.89
N ALA A 212 -11.10 7.20 -1.28
CA ALA A 212 -10.60 7.71 -2.55
C ALA A 212 -11.02 6.87 -3.78
N GLY A 213 -11.64 5.71 -3.60
CA GLY A 213 -12.24 4.93 -4.68
C GLY A 213 -11.64 3.54 -4.95
N ALA A 214 -10.74 3.03 -4.10
CA ALA A 214 -10.30 1.64 -4.17
C ALA A 214 -11.48 0.68 -3.89
N GLN A 215 -11.55 -0.42 -4.63
CA GLN A 215 -12.65 -1.40 -4.54
C GLN A 215 -12.21 -2.74 -3.95
N ILE A 216 -10.89 -2.97 -3.92
CA ILE A 216 -10.25 -4.14 -3.32
C ILE A 216 -9.03 -3.64 -2.56
N LEU A 217 -8.73 -4.23 -1.42
CA LEU A 217 -7.53 -3.92 -0.64
C LEU A 217 -6.65 -5.15 -0.53
N GLN A 218 -5.35 -4.99 -0.75
CA GLN A 218 -4.36 -6.05 -0.58
C GLN A 218 -3.28 -5.66 0.43
N ILE A 219 -3.00 -6.56 1.38
CA ILE A 219 -1.91 -6.41 2.34
C ILE A 219 -0.77 -7.34 1.91
N PHE A 220 0.39 -6.75 1.60
CA PHE A 220 1.59 -7.49 1.21
C PHE A 220 2.43 -7.85 2.44
N ASP A 221 2.26 -9.06 2.95
CA ASP A 221 3.13 -9.64 3.98
C ASP A 221 4.34 -10.38 3.38
N SER A 222 5.10 -9.67 2.55
CA SER A 222 6.19 -10.21 1.75
C SER A 222 7.27 -10.93 2.58
N TRP A 223 7.48 -10.49 3.82
CA TRP A 223 8.49 -11.05 4.72
C TRP A 223 7.92 -11.92 5.83
N GLY A 224 6.62 -12.23 5.84
CA GLY A 224 6.01 -13.11 6.85
C GLY A 224 6.66 -14.50 6.90
N GLY A 225 7.11 -15.01 5.75
CA GLY A 225 7.84 -16.29 5.63
C GLY A 225 9.23 -16.31 6.27
N ALA A 226 9.75 -15.16 6.74
CA ALA A 226 11.01 -15.11 7.48
C ALA A 226 10.87 -15.58 8.94
N LEU A 227 9.63 -15.69 9.43
CA LEU A 227 9.30 -16.03 10.81
C LEU A 227 9.01 -17.53 10.99
N GLY A 228 9.36 -18.07 12.15
CA GLY A 228 8.83 -19.36 12.60
C GLY A 228 7.32 -19.25 12.90
N HIS A 229 6.60 -20.36 12.90
CA HIS A 229 5.13 -20.36 13.01
C HIS A 229 4.59 -19.56 14.21
N ARG A 230 5.18 -19.72 15.40
CA ARG A 230 4.76 -18.98 16.60
C ARG A 230 4.98 -17.47 16.43
N GLN A 231 6.17 -17.08 15.99
CA GLN A 231 6.49 -15.68 15.73
C GLN A 231 5.61 -15.09 14.62
N PHE A 232 5.28 -15.85 13.58
CA PHE A 232 4.37 -15.40 12.53
C PHE A 232 2.99 -15.07 13.08
N ILE A 233 2.45 -15.93 13.95
CA ILE A 233 1.16 -15.68 14.60
C ILE A 233 1.20 -14.37 15.38
N ASP A 234 2.23 -14.20 16.22
CA ASP A 234 2.29 -13.10 17.20
C ASP A 234 2.70 -11.76 16.58
N PHE A 235 3.68 -11.75 15.67
CA PHE A 235 4.30 -10.52 15.14
C PHE A 235 3.82 -10.12 13.74
N SER A 236 3.09 -10.97 13.02
CA SER A 236 2.53 -10.61 11.71
C SER A 236 1.02 -10.84 11.64
N HIS A 237 0.58 -12.08 11.83
CA HIS A 237 -0.81 -12.48 11.62
C HIS A 237 -1.78 -11.75 12.55
N ALA A 238 -1.42 -11.58 13.83
CA ALA A 238 -2.23 -10.84 14.81
C ALA A 238 -2.56 -9.41 14.32
N TYR A 239 -1.57 -8.71 13.78
CA TYR A 239 -1.74 -7.35 13.27
C TYR A 239 -2.51 -7.30 11.95
N ASN A 240 -2.27 -8.24 11.03
CA ASN A 240 -3.08 -8.35 9.81
C ASN A 240 -4.55 -8.65 10.14
N LYS A 241 -4.82 -9.49 11.15
CA LYS A 241 -6.19 -9.72 11.65
C LYS A 241 -6.82 -8.47 12.22
N ARG A 242 -6.07 -7.70 13.02
CA ARG A 242 -6.53 -6.41 13.56
C ARG A 242 -6.90 -5.45 12.42
N ILE A 243 -6.04 -5.28 11.42
CA ILE A 243 -6.29 -4.41 10.26
C ILE A 243 -7.60 -4.80 9.57
N VAL A 244 -7.78 -6.08 9.23
CA VAL A 244 -8.98 -6.57 8.54
C VAL A 244 -10.24 -6.39 9.40
N ALA A 245 -10.14 -6.60 10.71
CA ALA A 245 -11.28 -6.42 11.62
C ALA A 245 -11.72 -4.96 11.72
N GLU A 246 -10.76 -4.03 11.86
CA GLU A 246 -11.07 -2.60 11.95
C GLU A 246 -11.59 -2.02 10.62
N LEU A 247 -11.03 -2.42 9.48
CA LEU A 247 -11.52 -1.97 8.17
C LEU A 247 -12.94 -2.42 7.84
N LYS A 248 -13.44 -3.49 8.47
CA LYS A 248 -14.81 -4.00 8.24
C LYS A 248 -15.89 -3.22 8.97
N VAL A 249 -15.51 -2.41 9.96
CA VAL A 249 -16.45 -1.62 10.78
C VAL A 249 -16.33 -0.12 10.51
N ARG A 250 -15.46 0.27 9.58
CA ARG A 250 -15.35 1.62 9.05
C ARG A 250 -16.25 1.77 7.81
#